data_AF-A0A3C0K9N1-F1
#
_entry.id   AF-A0A3C0K9N1-F1
#
_cell.length_a   1.000
_cell.length_b   1.000
_cell.length_c   1.000
_cell.angle_alpha   90.00
_cell.angle_beta   90.00
_cell.angle_gamma   90.00
#
_symmetry.space_group_name_H-M   'P 1'
#
loop_
_entity.id
_entity.type
_entity.pdbx_description
1 polymer ?
#
loop_
_entity_poly.entity_id
_entity_poly.type
_entity_poly.pdbx_seq_one_letter_code
_entity_poly.pdbx_strand_id
1 'polypeptide(L)'
;MAVRVILVGMMALFAFMVYSSFSKPVRLRFELWAEHSNPVDVYYALPSTGYNARLHIMQQGVAQQWWSYDFDIPTYRAVSEFRLDPLRARGEFRLRSLRLSDHRHDVTWGPEALQQHLLGTHEAALLDSSPDGLTFASQGRDPYLRFRMPDAFQATPHWRALLRPGTWLALQVMAVWCLLEGIVLLLRRHAPTWHARIRRGLTYGAITPVLVSAAFTWHAAGSVHKGPVLGDGIQNLLIAYNLVKHRTFSHIGASDPPPTDFREPLPPMVTALHLHLFVPQAKDQPFGQLRAGTLTRQVKLSNLYWVFAGLMGTWLLTRRLTGSYFVAPLVASALAYALFYHAPPQLNTLYTELQTAALLTLTSWALLRGIQEKTWRSFAVAG
;
A
#
# COMPACT_ATOMS: atom_id res chain seq x y z
N MET A 1 15.13 34.03 9.81
CA MET A 1 15.18 32.64 10.29
C MET A 1 13.92 32.31 11.09
N ALA A 2 13.66 32.99 12.21
CA ALA A 2 12.50 32.73 13.08
C ALA A 2 11.15 32.63 12.35
N VAL A 3 10.81 33.61 11.50
CA VAL A 3 9.53 33.60 10.74
C VAL A 3 9.37 32.36 9.86
N ARG A 4 10.44 31.89 9.18
CA ARG A 4 10.38 30.70 8.32
C ARG A 4 10.21 29.43 9.13
N VAL A 5 10.92 29.32 10.26
CA VAL A 5 10.78 28.19 11.19
C VAL A 5 9.34 28.09 11.68
N ILE A 6 8.77 29.22 12.14
CA ILE A 6 7.36 29.28 12.59
C ILE A 6 6.42 28.88 11.46
N LEU A 7 6.61 29.42 10.24
CA LEU A 7 5.78 29.06 9.09
C LEU A 7 5.83 27.55 8.78
N VAL A 8 7.02 26.94 8.79
CA VAL A 8 7.20 25.51 8.58
C VAL A 8 6.51 24.69 9.68
N GLY A 9 6.60 25.13 10.93
CA GLY A 9 5.87 24.52 12.05
C GLY A 9 4.34 24.59 11.86
N MET A 10 3.82 25.76 11.46
CA MET A 10 2.40 25.94 11.17
C MET A 10 1.93 25.04 10.01
N MET A 11 2.74 24.93 8.95
CA MET A 11 2.47 24.04 7.83
C MET A 11 2.46 22.57 8.26
N ALA A 12 3.40 22.15 9.10
CA ALA A 12 3.44 20.78 9.63
C ALA A 12 2.21 20.48 10.50
N LEU A 13 1.81 21.42 11.37
CA LEU A 13 0.60 21.30 12.18
C LEU A 13 -0.64 21.19 11.28
N PHE A 14 -0.78 22.08 10.30
CA PHE A 14 -1.90 22.04 9.36
C PHE A 14 -1.95 20.72 8.58
N ALA A 15 -0.82 20.28 8.03
CA ALA A 15 -0.72 19.01 7.32
C ALA A 15 -1.09 17.82 8.21
N PHE A 16 -0.65 17.83 9.47
CA PHE A 16 -1.01 16.80 10.46
C PHE A 16 -2.51 16.81 10.77
N MET A 17 -3.11 17.99 10.96
CA MET A 17 -4.54 18.11 11.23
C MET A 17 -5.37 17.62 10.05
N VAL A 18 -5.01 17.99 8.83
CA VAL A 18 -5.62 17.51 7.59
C VAL A 18 -5.47 15.99 7.48
N TYR A 19 -4.24 15.48 7.57
CA TYR A 19 -3.96 14.05 7.47
C TYR A 19 -4.74 13.25 8.53
N SER A 20 -4.73 13.67 9.79
CA SER A 20 -5.40 12.95 10.89
C SER A 20 -6.93 13.05 10.82
N SER A 21 -7.47 14.08 10.15
CA SER A 21 -8.91 14.19 9.91
C SER A 21 -9.39 13.25 8.81
N PHE A 22 -8.54 13.01 7.80
CA PHE A 22 -8.84 12.12 6.69
C PHE A 22 -8.46 10.67 6.96
N SER A 23 -7.31 10.42 7.58
CA SER A 23 -6.77 9.08 7.82
C SER A 23 -7.57 8.39 8.93
N LYS A 24 -8.23 7.29 8.59
CA LYS A 24 -9.03 6.47 9.49
C LYS A 24 -8.55 5.01 9.43
N PRO A 25 -7.26 4.73 9.68
CA PRO A 25 -6.76 3.37 9.63
C PRO A 25 -7.47 2.54 10.69
N VAL A 26 -7.89 1.34 10.32
CA VAL A 26 -8.50 0.38 11.24
C VAL A 26 -7.69 -0.89 11.19
N ARG A 27 -7.30 -1.38 12.35
CA ARG A 27 -6.66 -2.67 12.54
C ARG A 27 -7.68 -3.65 13.09
N LEU A 28 -7.96 -4.69 12.31
CA LEU A 28 -8.83 -5.80 12.67
C LEU A 28 -7.95 -6.99 13.04
N ARG A 29 -8.09 -7.47 14.28
CA ARG A 29 -7.41 -8.67 14.75
C ARG A 29 -8.43 -9.68 15.24
N PHE A 30 -8.27 -10.95 14.92
CA PHE A 30 -9.13 -12.00 15.46
C PHE A 30 -8.40 -13.32 15.55
N GLU A 31 -8.89 -14.19 16.43
CA GLU A 31 -8.43 -15.56 16.58
C GLU A 31 -9.44 -16.51 15.94
N LEU A 32 -8.99 -17.23 14.91
CA LEU A 32 -9.81 -18.16 14.14
C LEU A 32 -9.15 -19.55 14.14
N TRP A 33 -9.99 -20.56 14.35
CA TRP A 33 -9.69 -21.96 14.06
C TRP A 33 -10.61 -22.40 12.92
N ALA A 34 -10.09 -23.15 11.96
CA ALA A 34 -10.85 -23.61 10.81
C ALA A 34 -10.48 -25.06 10.48
N GLU A 35 -11.46 -25.87 10.09
CA GLU A 35 -11.24 -27.29 9.77
C GLU A 35 -10.25 -27.48 8.59
N HIS A 36 -10.31 -26.60 7.60
CA HIS A 36 -9.53 -26.67 6.37
C HIS A 36 -8.64 -25.43 6.19
N SER A 37 -7.47 -25.60 5.57
CA SER A 37 -6.61 -24.47 5.17
C SER A 37 -7.22 -23.80 3.95
N ASN A 38 -8.01 -22.77 4.19
CA ASN A 38 -8.55 -21.90 3.16
C ASN A 38 -8.05 -20.47 3.34
N PRO A 39 -8.00 -19.67 2.26
CA PRO A 39 -7.99 -18.23 2.36
C PRO A 39 -8.97 -17.70 3.40
N VAL A 40 -8.49 -16.81 4.26
CA VAL A 40 -9.34 -16.00 5.13
C VAL A 40 -9.44 -14.62 4.49
N ASP A 41 -10.62 -14.28 4.00
CA ASP A 41 -10.90 -13.00 3.38
C ASP A 41 -11.63 -12.08 4.36
N VAL A 42 -11.18 -10.83 4.43
CA VAL A 42 -11.86 -9.76 5.16
C VAL A 42 -12.27 -8.71 4.16
N TYR A 43 -13.57 -8.57 3.95
CA TYR A 43 -14.17 -7.47 3.21
C TYR A 43 -14.57 -6.36 4.17
N TYR A 44 -14.51 -5.12 3.70
CA TYR A 44 -14.99 -3.99 4.47
C TYR A 44 -15.88 -3.08 3.61
N ALA A 45 -16.95 -2.59 4.23
CA ALA A 45 -17.88 -1.68 3.59
C ALA A 45 -17.60 -0.24 4.04
N LEU A 46 -17.77 0.69 3.11
CA LEU A 46 -17.80 2.11 3.42
C LEU A 46 -19.27 2.57 3.50
N PRO A 47 -19.56 3.64 4.24
CA PRO A 47 -20.89 4.24 4.28
C PRO A 47 -21.47 4.39 2.87
N SER A 48 -22.75 4.03 2.74
CA SER A 48 -23.58 4.16 1.52
C SER A 48 -23.11 3.44 0.25
N THR A 49 -22.04 2.64 0.27
CA THR A 49 -21.52 1.95 -0.94
C THR A 49 -21.59 0.43 -0.90
N GLY A 50 -21.92 -0.16 0.26
CA GLY A 50 -21.98 -1.62 0.43
C GLY A 50 -20.61 -2.29 0.30
N TYR A 51 -20.62 -3.61 0.13
CA TYR A 51 -19.39 -4.38 -0.10
C TYR A 51 -18.93 -4.24 -1.54
N ASN A 52 -17.65 -3.95 -1.72
CA ASN A 52 -17.01 -3.91 -3.03
C ASN A 52 -15.94 -5.01 -3.07
N ALA A 53 -15.92 -5.82 -4.13
CA ALA A 53 -14.94 -6.89 -4.32
C ALA A 53 -13.48 -6.39 -4.29
N ARG A 54 -13.23 -5.09 -4.52
CA ARG A 54 -11.90 -4.47 -4.43
C ARG A 54 -11.49 -4.08 -3.00
N LEU A 55 -12.44 -4.02 -2.06
CA LEU A 55 -12.21 -3.64 -0.66
C LEU A 55 -12.13 -4.89 0.20
N HIS A 56 -11.12 -5.72 -0.06
CA HIS A 56 -10.84 -6.90 0.75
C HIS A 56 -9.34 -7.08 0.96
N ILE A 57 -9.00 -7.74 2.07
CA ILE A 57 -7.65 -8.19 2.37
C ILE A 57 -7.72 -9.67 2.68
N MET A 58 -6.78 -10.43 2.11
CA MET A 58 -6.71 -11.87 2.28
C MET A 58 -5.43 -12.26 3.00
N GLN A 59 -5.54 -13.21 3.93
CA GLN A 59 -4.42 -13.97 4.48
C GLN A 59 -4.63 -15.46 4.27
N GLN A 60 -3.54 -16.22 4.19
CA GLN A 60 -3.62 -17.68 4.10
C GLN A 60 -4.10 -18.23 5.43
N GLY A 61 -5.12 -19.08 5.42
CA GLY A 61 -5.62 -19.72 6.63
C GLY A 61 -4.80 -20.94 7.05
N VAL A 62 -4.77 -21.18 8.35
CA VAL A 62 -4.13 -22.34 8.98
C VAL A 62 -5.22 -23.34 9.40
N ALA A 63 -5.12 -24.58 8.92
CA ALA A 63 -6.06 -25.64 9.27
C ALA A 63 -5.83 -26.16 10.68
N GLN A 64 -6.91 -26.52 11.37
CA GLN A 64 -6.94 -27.26 12.63
C GLN A 64 -6.11 -26.66 13.77
N GLN A 65 -5.78 -25.37 13.69
CA GLN A 65 -5.02 -24.65 14.69
C GLN A 65 -5.61 -23.26 14.91
N TRP A 66 -5.62 -22.79 16.16
CA TRP A 66 -5.93 -21.41 16.46
C TRP A 66 -4.84 -20.50 15.90
N TRP A 67 -5.24 -19.55 15.07
CA TRP A 67 -4.32 -18.59 14.48
C TRP A 67 -4.84 -17.16 14.69
N SER A 68 -3.91 -16.26 15.02
CA SER A 68 -4.21 -14.83 15.17
C SER A 68 -3.99 -14.15 13.82
N TYR A 69 -5.09 -13.71 13.21
CA TYR A 69 -5.06 -12.91 12.00
C TYR A 69 -5.07 -11.43 12.36
N ASP A 70 -4.28 -10.65 11.63
CA ASP A 70 -4.06 -9.25 11.92
C ASP A 70 -4.02 -8.46 10.59
N PHE A 71 -5.05 -7.65 10.38
CA PHE A 71 -5.29 -6.90 9.16
C PHE A 71 -5.21 -5.40 9.44
N ASP A 72 -4.32 -4.71 8.74
CA ASP A 72 -4.26 -3.24 8.73
C ASP A 72 -4.99 -2.72 7.49
N ILE A 73 -6.01 -1.90 7.70
CA ILE A 73 -6.88 -1.38 6.65
C ILE A 73 -6.64 0.13 6.53
N PRO A 74 -5.77 0.57 5.59
CA PRO A 74 -5.52 1.98 5.37
C PRO A 74 -6.68 2.59 4.58
N THR A 75 -7.61 3.25 5.28
CA THR A 75 -8.74 3.94 4.66
C THR A 75 -8.79 5.40 5.05
N TYR A 76 -9.27 6.23 4.12
CA TYR A 76 -9.56 7.65 4.35
C TYR A 76 -11.05 7.91 4.65
N ARG A 77 -11.87 6.85 4.61
CA ARG A 77 -13.30 6.87 4.91
C ARG A 77 -13.56 5.93 6.07
N ALA A 78 -14.54 6.26 6.91
CA ALA A 78 -14.90 5.39 8.01
C ALA A 78 -15.34 4.03 7.45
N VAL A 79 -14.90 2.94 8.04
CA VAL A 79 -15.46 1.62 7.78
C VAL A 79 -16.77 1.52 8.55
N SER A 80 -17.84 1.11 7.89
CA SER A 80 -19.15 0.91 8.53
C SER A 80 -19.35 -0.54 8.97
N GLU A 81 -18.82 -1.49 8.20
CA GLU A 81 -19.00 -2.92 8.45
C GLU A 81 -17.80 -3.74 7.98
N PHE A 82 -17.63 -4.89 8.64
CA PHE A 82 -16.74 -5.96 8.21
C PHE A 82 -17.54 -7.18 7.79
N ARG A 83 -17.10 -7.84 6.73
CA ARG A 83 -17.49 -9.19 6.35
C ARG A 83 -16.26 -10.08 6.45
N LEU A 84 -16.35 -11.12 7.26
CA LEU A 84 -15.29 -12.11 7.47
C LEU A 84 -15.70 -13.43 6.81
N ASP A 85 -14.86 -13.93 5.92
CA ASP A 85 -15.07 -15.16 5.16
C ASP A 85 -13.99 -16.16 5.60
N PRO A 86 -14.28 -17.03 6.58
CA PRO A 86 -13.28 -17.93 7.18
C PRO A 86 -13.03 -19.20 6.35
N LEU A 87 -13.96 -19.57 5.47
CA LEU A 87 -13.91 -20.78 4.65
C LEU A 87 -14.50 -20.49 3.26
N ARG A 88 -14.17 -21.32 2.26
CA ARG A 88 -14.78 -21.30 0.91
C ARG A 88 -15.50 -22.59 0.53
N ALA A 89 -15.73 -23.43 1.53
CA ALA A 89 -16.36 -24.73 1.41
C ALA A 89 -17.01 -25.11 2.75
N ARG A 90 -17.82 -26.17 2.72
CA ARG A 90 -18.42 -26.76 3.91
C ARG A 90 -17.33 -27.18 4.91
N GLY A 91 -17.65 -27.03 6.19
CA GLY A 91 -16.77 -27.39 7.29
C GLY A 91 -17.01 -26.53 8.53
N GLU A 92 -16.31 -26.83 9.61
CA GLU A 92 -16.42 -26.10 10.87
C GLU A 92 -15.37 -24.99 10.98
N PHE A 93 -15.76 -23.86 11.59
CA PHE A 93 -14.82 -22.83 12.02
C PHE A 93 -15.25 -22.22 13.36
N ARG A 94 -14.28 -21.70 14.11
CA ARG A 94 -14.48 -21.15 15.44
C ARG A 94 -13.82 -19.79 15.56
N LEU A 95 -14.51 -18.83 16.16
CA LEU A 95 -14.03 -17.47 16.38
C LEU A 95 -14.01 -17.19 17.88
N ARG A 96 -12.81 -16.95 18.43
CA ARG A 96 -12.66 -16.73 19.88
C ARG A 96 -12.82 -15.28 20.28
N SER A 97 -12.16 -14.40 19.54
CA SER A 97 -12.15 -12.97 19.84
C SER A 97 -12.02 -12.16 18.58
N LEU A 98 -12.55 -10.94 18.62
CA LEU A 98 -12.37 -9.93 17.59
C LEU A 98 -11.97 -8.62 18.25
N ARG A 99 -10.83 -8.07 17.87
CA ARG A 99 -10.31 -6.79 18.33
C ARG A 99 -10.26 -5.80 17.18
N LEU A 100 -10.91 -4.67 17.39
CA LEU A 100 -10.88 -3.51 16.51
C LEU A 100 -10.04 -2.44 17.19
N SER A 101 -9.04 -1.94 16.50
CA SER A 101 -8.21 -0.85 17.02
C SER A 101 -7.95 0.20 15.95
N ASP A 102 -7.98 1.46 16.36
CA ASP A 102 -7.39 2.57 15.63
C ASP A 102 -6.43 3.31 16.57
N HIS A 103 -5.96 4.49 16.19
CA HIS A 103 -5.06 5.29 17.03
C HIS A 103 -5.74 5.90 18.28
N ARG A 104 -7.05 5.69 18.49
CA ARG A 104 -7.88 6.35 19.51
C ARG A 104 -8.68 5.36 20.35
N HIS A 105 -9.15 4.29 19.72
CA HIS A 105 -10.05 3.31 20.29
C HIS A 105 -9.43 1.93 20.14
N ASP A 106 -9.70 1.10 21.13
CA ASP A 106 -9.26 -0.28 21.18
C ASP A 106 -10.36 -1.08 21.87
N VAL A 107 -11.11 -1.82 21.05
CA VAL A 107 -12.29 -2.57 21.49
C VAL A 107 -12.03 -4.04 21.20
N THR A 108 -12.13 -4.87 22.22
CA THR A 108 -12.03 -6.32 22.09
C THR A 108 -13.37 -6.96 22.47
N TRP A 109 -13.92 -7.73 21.56
CA TRP A 109 -15.11 -8.53 21.76
C TRP A 109 -14.71 -9.99 22.02
N GLY A 110 -15.05 -10.48 23.20
CA GLY A 110 -15.10 -11.93 23.48
C GLY A 110 -16.36 -12.57 22.88
N PRO A 111 -16.57 -13.88 23.07
CA PRO A 111 -17.64 -14.63 22.40
C PRO A 111 -19.05 -14.04 22.58
N GLU A 112 -19.41 -13.66 23.80
CA GLU A 112 -20.72 -13.09 24.12
C GLU A 112 -20.95 -11.73 23.43
N ALA A 113 -20.02 -10.79 23.59
CA ALA A 113 -20.09 -9.47 22.94
C ALA A 113 -20.04 -9.59 21.41
N LEU A 114 -19.25 -10.52 20.89
CA LEU A 114 -19.13 -10.79 19.46
C LEU A 114 -20.44 -11.27 18.86
N GLN A 115 -21.16 -12.15 19.56
CA GLN A 115 -22.48 -12.63 19.16
C GLN A 115 -23.51 -11.48 19.12
N GLN A 116 -23.45 -10.54 20.08
CA GLN A 116 -24.33 -9.37 20.10
C GLN A 116 -24.04 -8.37 18.97
N HIS A 117 -22.77 -8.28 18.53
CA HIS A 117 -22.35 -7.38 17.44
C HIS A 117 -22.41 -8.02 16.04
N LEU A 118 -22.85 -9.28 15.95
CA LEU A 118 -23.05 -9.99 14.69
C LEU A 118 -24.32 -9.46 14.00
N LEU A 119 -24.16 -8.79 12.86
CA LEU A 119 -25.27 -8.28 12.05
C LEU A 119 -26.02 -9.38 11.31
N GLY A 120 -25.36 -10.51 11.08
CA GLY A 120 -25.92 -11.66 10.40
C GLY A 120 -24.84 -12.61 9.91
N THR A 121 -25.28 -13.80 9.51
CA THR A 121 -24.46 -14.82 8.87
C THR A 121 -25.05 -15.18 7.51
N HIS A 122 -24.21 -15.67 6.61
CA HIS A 122 -24.64 -16.26 5.34
C HIS A 122 -23.94 -17.60 5.18
N GLU A 123 -24.72 -18.65 4.87
CA GLU A 123 -24.22 -20.04 4.78
C GLU A 123 -23.37 -20.50 5.97
N ALA A 124 -23.55 -19.89 7.15
CA ALA A 124 -22.88 -20.23 8.39
C ALA A 124 -23.90 -20.29 9.52
N ALA A 125 -24.03 -21.47 10.15
CA ALA A 125 -24.94 -21.69 11.28
C ALA A 125 -24.15 -21.75 12.58
N LEU A 126 -24.59 -20.98 13.59
CA LEU A 126 -24.02 -21.05 14.93
C LEU A 126 -24.40 -22.40 15.56
N LEU A 127 -23.40 -23.20 15.92
CA LEU A 127 -23.58 -24.51 16.55
C LEU A 127 -23.49 -24.43 18.07
N ASP A 128 -22.54 -23.65 18.57
CA ASP A 128 -22.25 -23.54 20.00
C ASP A 128 -21.73 -22.13 20.34
N SER A 129 -22.09 -21.67 21.54
CA SER A 129 -21.62 -20.40 22.12
C SER A 129 -21.08 -20.71 23.51
N SER A 130 -19.76 -20.77 23.61
CA SER A 130 -19.04 -21.10 24.84
C SER A 130 -18.08 -19.96 25.22
N PRO A 131 -17.56 -19.95 26.47
CA PRO A 131 -16.50 -19.02 26.87
C PRO A 131 -15.22 -19.15 26.02
N ASP A 132 -15.00 -20.30 25.38
CA ASP A 132 -13.81 -20.58 24.58
C ASP A 132 -13.92 -20.08 23.12
N GLY A 133 -15.13 -19.73 22.66
CA GLY A 133 -15.39 -19.24 21.32
C GLY A 133 -16.81 -19.50 20.82
N LEU A 134 -17.14 -18.85 19.69
CA LEU A 134 -18.32 -19.14 18.90
C LEU A 134 -17.97 -20.18 17.83
N THR A 135 -18.73 -21.27 17.76
CA THR A 135 -18.53 -22.36 16.79
C THR A 135 -19.58 -22.28 15.70
N PHE A 136 -19.15 -22.32 14.44
CA PHE A 136 -20.03 -22.23 13.28
C PHE A 136 -19.80 -23.41 12.33
N ALA A 137 -20.88 -23.90 11.73
CA ALA A 137 -20.84 -24.81 10.59
C ALA A 137 -21.10 -24.04 9.29
N SER A 138 -20.16 -24.11 8.36
CA SER A 138 -20.37 -23.69 6.97
C SER A 138 -21.26 -24.69 6.24
N GLN A 139 -22.33 -24.19 5.63
CA GLN A 139 -23.35 -24.96 4.90
C GLN A 139 -23.16 -24.94 3.38
N GLY A 140 -22.32 -24.04 2.85
CA GLY A 140 -22.21 -23.80 1.41
C GLY A 140 -20.81 -23.39 0.93
N ARG A 141 -20.78 -22.53 -0.10
CA ARG A 141 -19.56 -22.11 -0.81
C ARG A 141 -19.07 -20.74 -0.36
N ASP A 142 -19.92 -19.94 0.24
CA ASP A 142 -19.61 -18.56 0.66
C ASP A 142 -20.02 -18.28 2.11
N PRO A 143 -19.54 -19.07 3.09
CA PRO A 143 -19.85 -18.81 4.49
C PRO A 143 -19.21 -17.51 4.96
N TYR A 144 -20.03 -16.56 5.44
CA TYR A 144 -19.49 -15.32 5.98
C TYR A 144 -20.23 -14.80 7.22
N LEU A 145 -19.50 -14.03 8.02
CA LEU A 145 -19.99 -13.32 9.19
C LEU A 145 -19.94 -11.81 8.95
N ARG A 146 -20.98 -11.07 9.33
CA ARG A 146 -21.00 -9.59 9.23
C ARG A 146 -20.96 -8.94 10.61
N PHE A 147 -20.11 -7.94 10.76
CA PHE A 147 -19.95 -7.17 12.00
C PHE A 147 -20.11 -5.68 11.73
N ARG A 148 -20.85 -4.98 12.59
CA ARG A 148 -20.96 -3.52 12.52
C ARG A 148 -19.77 -2.87 13.20
N MET A 149 -19.17 -1.86 12.56
CA MET A 149 -18.17 -1.04 13.22
C MET A 149 -18.82 -0.20 14.34
N PRO A 150 -18.28 -0.17 15.57
CA PRO A 150 -18.83 0.70 16.62
C PRO A 150 -18.83 2.16 16.18
N ASP A 151 -19.88 2.89 16.54
CA ASP A 151 -20.06 4.30 16.12
C ASP A 151 -18.90 5.20 16.60
N ALA A 152 -18.22 4.84 17.70
CA ALA A 152 -17.03 5.51 18.21
C ALA A 152 -15.89 5.60 17.16
N PHE A 153 -15.72 4.59 16.32
CA PHE A 153 -14.69 4.61 15.26
C PHE A 153 -15.09 5.47 14.07
N GLN A 154 -16.38 5.73 13.88
CA GLN A 154 -16.90 6.55 12.78
C GLN A 154 -16.77 8.05 13.08
N ALA A 155 -16.80 8.41 14.37
CA ALA A 155 -16.72 9.79 14.84
C ALA A 155 -15.43 10.49 14.36
N THR A 156 -15.60 11.69 13.82
CA THR A 156 -14.47 12.59 13.53
C THR A 156 -13.85 13.06 14.85
N PRO A 157 -12.51 12.99 15.00
CA PRO A 157 -11.87 13.42 16.23
C PRO A 157 -12.16 14.91 16.46
N HIS A 158 -12.44 15.26 17.72
CA HIS A 158 -12.55 16.67 18.09
C HIS A 158 -11.17 17.32 17.91
N TRP A 159 -11.10 18.46 17.23
CA TRP A 159 -9.82 19.11 16.86
C TRP A 159 -8.85 19.30 18.03
N ARG A 160 -9.37 19.51 19.26
CA ARG A 160 -8.57 19.61 20.50
C ARG A 160 -7.74 18.35 20.80
N ALA A 161 -8.25 17.16 20.50
CA ALA A 161 -7.50 15.91 20.70
C ALA A 161 -6.29 15.80 19.76
N LEU A 162 -6.39 16.41 18.57
CA LEU A 162 -5.32 16.44 17.57
C LEU A 162 -4.28 17.54 17.83
N LEU A 163 -4.64 18.59 18.57
CA LEU A 163 -3.71 19.71 18.83
C LEU A 163 -2.43 19.27 19.51
N ARG A 164 -2.51 18.49 20.60
CA ARG A 164 -1.33 18.10 21.38
C ARG A 164 -0.30 17.28 20.57
N PRO A 165 -0.67 16.17 19.90
CA PRO A 165 0.28 15.45 19.06
C PRO A 165 0.72 16.30 17.85
N GLY A 166 -0.17 17.10 17.28
CA GLY A 166 0.14 17.98 16.17
C GLY A 166 1.14 19.08 16.52
N THR A 167 1.00 19.73 17.68
CA THR A 167 1.94 20.76 18.15
C THR A 167 3.28 20.15 18.51
N TRP A 168 3.30 18.94 19.09
CA TRP A 168 4.54 18.22 19.33
C TRP A 168 5.28 17.92 18.02
N LEU A 169 4.60 17.39 17.01
CA LEU A 169 5.19 17.17 15.68
C LEU A 169 5.67 18.49 15.06
N ALA A 170 4.88 19.56 15.17
CA ALA A 170 5.26 20.87 14.66
C ALA A 170 6.55 21.37 15.32
N LEU A 171 6.70 21.22 16.64
CA LEU A 171 7.92 21.58 17.36
C LEU A 171 9.13 20.74 16.91
N GLN A 172 8.95 19.43 16.70
CA GLN A 172 10.02 18.58 16.16
C GLN A 172 10.45 19.04 14.76
N VAL A 173 9.50 19.32 13.87
CA VAL A 173 9.78 19.82 12.52
C VAL A 173 10.45 21.19 12.58
N MET A 174 10.02 22.09 13.47
CA MET A 174 10.67 23.38 13.71
C MET A 174 12.12 23.22 14.16
N ALA A 175 12.40 22.30 15.10
CA ALA A 175 13.75 22.05 15.59
C ALA A 175 14.66 21.50 14.49
N VAL A 176 14.18 20.54 13.69
CA VAL A 176 14.91 20.01 12.53
C VAL A 176 15.15 21.11 11.49
N TRP A 177 14.16 21.96 11.21
CA TRP A 177 14.31 23.07 10.28
C TRP A 177 15.33 24.11 10.76
N CYS A 178 15.32 24.43 12.07
CA CYS A 178 16.32 25.28 12.69
C CYS A 178 17.74 24.71 12.52
N LEU A 179 17.91 23.40 12.76
CA LEU A 179 19.19 22.71 12.57
C LEU A 179 19.65 22.80 11.11
N LEU A 180 18.75 22.54 10.15
CA LEU A 180 19.05 22.63 8.73
C LEU A 180 19.45 24.05 8.31
N GLU A 181 18.73 25.08 8.76
CA GLU A 181 19.12 26.48 8.52
C GLU A 181 20.49 26.78 9.14
N GLY A 182 20.80 26.26 10.34
CA GLY A 182 22.12 26.36 10.96
C GLY A 182 23.23 25.72 10.13
N ILE A 183 23.01 24.50 9.63
CA ILE A 183 23.93 23.78 8.75
C ILE A 183 24.13 24.55 7.44
N VAL A 184 23.05 25.08 6.85
CA VAL A 184 23.10 25.90 5.63
C VAL A 184 23.92 27.18 5.86
N LEU A 185 23.75 27.85 7.00
CA LEU A 185 24.53 29.02 7.37
C LEU A 185 26.02 28.68 7.55
N LEU A 186 26.34 27.56 8.21
CA LEU A 186 27.72 27.07 8.38
C LEU A 186 28.36 26.73 7.03
N LEU A 187 27.66 25.99 6.16
CA LEU A 187 28.11 25.67 4.81
C LEU A 187 28.31 26.93 3.98
N ARG A 188 27.41 27.90 4.07
CA ARG A 188 27.55 29.17 3.36
C ARG A 188 28.78 29.95 3.81
N ARG A 189 29.15 29.87 5.10
CA ARG A 189 30.31 30.57 5.67
C ARG A 189 31.64 29.86 5.38
N HIS A 190 31.69 28.54 5.53
CA HIS A 190 32.93 27.77 5.45
C HIS A 190 33.19 27.11 4.09
N ALA A 191 32.14 26.85 3.29
CA ALA A 191 32.24 26.17 2.00
C ALA A 191 31.24 26.73 0.97
N PRO A 192 31.38 28.01 0.56
CA PRO A 192 30.38 28.70 -0.26
C PRO A 192 30.15 28.03 -1.64
N THR A 193 31.20 27.44 -2.23
CA THR A 193 31.12 26.71 -3.50
C THR A 193 30.25 25.45 -3.37
N TRP A 194 30.43 24.69 -2.30
CA TRP A 194 29.61 23.52 -1.97
C TRP A 194 28.16 23.91 -1.68
N HIS A 195 27.94 24.95 -0.88
CA HIS A 195 26.60 25.47 -0.61
C HIS A 195 25.88 25.86 -1.92
N ALA A 196 26.56 26.58 -2.82
CA ALA A 196 25.99 26.96 -4.11
C ALA A 196 25.63 25.73 -4.97
N ARG A 197 26.49 24.71 -4.99
CA ARG A 197 26.26 23.45 -5.73
C ARG A 197 25.08 22.67 -5.16
N ILE A 198 25.03 22.49 -3.84
CA ILE A 198 23.94 21.79 -3.14
C ILE A 198 22.62 22.52 -3.34
N ARG A 199 22.59 23.84 -3.12
CA ARG A 199 21.39 24.66 -3.33
C ARG A 199 20.91 24.57 -4.77
N ARG A 200 21.82 24.66 -5.75
CA ARG A 200 21.45 24.50 -7.16
C ARG A 200 20.90 23.10 -7.46
N GLY A 201 21.50 22.05 -6.89
CA GLY A 201 21.05 20.68 -7.02
C GLY A 201 19.69 20.39 -6.36
N LEU A 202 19.39 21.01 -5.22
CA LEU A 202 18.11 20.89 -4.52
C LEU A 202 17.01 21.72 -5.20
N THR A 203 17.29 22.97 -5.57
CA THR A 203 16.27 23.86 -6.14
C THR A 203 16.00 23.55 -7.61
N TYR A 204 17.05 23.28 -8.40
CA TYR A 204 16.94 23.14 -9.86
C TYR A 204 17.32 21.76 -10.38
N GLY A 205 18.01 20.95 -9.57
CA GLY A 205 18.49 19.63 -9.96
C GLY A 205 17.50 18.50 -9.69
N ALA A 206 18.03 17.27 -9.68
CA ALA A 206 17.29 16.04 -9.49
C ALA A 206 17.24 15.57 -8.02
N ILE A 207 17.95 16.23 -7.10
CA ILE A 207 18.08 15.74 -5.72
C ILE A 207 16.71 15.71 -5.03
N THR A 208 15.99 16.83 -5.06
CA THR A 208 14.67 16.94 -4.42
C THR A 208 13.66 15.94 -4.97
N PRO A 209 13.41 15.84 -6.30
CA PRO A 209 12.47 14.85 -6.80
C PRO A 209 12.86 13.40 -6.47
N VAL A 210 14.16 13.08 -6.47
CA VAL A 210 14.65 11.75 -6.09
C VAL A 210 14.36 11.46 -4.62
N LEU A 211 14.69 12.38 -3.72
CA LEU A 211 14.45 12.20 -2.28
C LEU A 211 12.97 12.11 -1.95
N VAL A 212 12.13 12.96 -2.53
CA VAL A 212 10.67 12.92 -2.32
C VAL A 212 10.08 11.62 -2.85
N SER A 213 10.42 11.23 -4.08
CA SER A 213 9.92 9.98 -4.67
C SER A 213 10.41 8.76 -3.88
N ALA A 214 11.66 8.75 -3.43
CA ALA A 214 12.21 7.69 -2.59
C ALA A 214 11.52 7.62 -1.22
N ALA A 215 11.26 8.75 -0.57
CA ALA A 215 10.56 8.79 0.71
C ALA A 215 9.13 8.25 0.62
N PHE A 216 8.38 8.67 -0.41
CA PHE A 216 7.04 8.14 -0.67
C PHE A 216 7.06 6.65 -1.06
N THR A 217 8.03 6.22 -1.86
CA THR A 217 8.19 4.81 -2.24
C THR A 217 8.53 3.95 -1.01
N TRP A 218 9.41 4.44 -0.13
CA TRP A 218 9.73 3.79 1.14
C TRP A 218 8.51 3.65 2.03
N HIS A 219 7.71 4.72 2.16
CA HIS A 219 6.46 4.68 2.91
C HIS A 219 5.47 3.67 2.31
N ALA A 220 5.33 3.62 0.97
CA ALA A 220 4.49 2.63 0.30
C ALA A 220 4.93 1.18 0.52
N ALA A 221 6.22 0.92 0.78
CA ALA A 221 6.71 -0.42 1.11
C ALA A 221 6.08 -1.00 2.38
N GLY A 222 5.66 -0.14 3.31
CA GLY A 222 4.92 -0.54 4.52
C GLY A 222 3.54 -1.12 4.21
N SER A 223 2.91 -0.67 3.13
CA SER A 223 1.57 -1.07 2.71
C SER A 223 1.54 -2.33 1.82
N VAL A 224 2.71 -2.93 1.54
CA VAL A 224 2.82 -4.19 0.79
C VAL A 224 2.65 -5.37 1.74
N HIS A 225 1.53 -6.09 1.64
CA HIS A 225 1.15 -7.20 2.51
C HIS A 225 1.52 -8.58 1.93
N LYS A 226 1.45 -9.61 2.80
CA LYS A 226 1.81 -11.01 2.50
C LYS A 226 0.67 -11.83 1.87
N GLY A 227 -0.49 -11.22 1.61
CA GLY A 227 -1.62 -11.89 0.97
C GLY A 227 -1.24 -12.35 -0.43
N PRO A 228 -1.95 -13.31 -1.03
CA PRO A 228 -1.54 -13.90 -2.29
C PRO A 228 -1.59 -12.93 -3.46
N VAL A 229 -0.98 -13.35 -4.57
CA VAL A 229 -1.21 -12.79 -5.90
C VAL A 229 -2.41 -13.50 -6.53
N LEU A 230 -3.38 -12.71 -6.99
CA LEU A 230 -4.66 -13.17 -7.52
C LEU A 230 -4.89 -12.67 -8.95
N GLY A 231 -5.91 -13.24 -9.62
CA GLY A 231 -6.35 -12.84 -10.95
C GLY A 231 -5.24 -12.85 -12.00
N ASP A 232 -5.27 -11.86 -12.88
CA ASP A 232 -4.31 -11.67 -13.97
C ASP A 232 -2.85 -11.53 -13.51
N GLY A 233 -2.63 -11.09 -12.27
CA GLY A 233 -1.30 -10.97 -11.67
C GLY A 233 -0.60 -12.32 -11.50
N ILE A 234 -1.36 -13.43 -11.43
CA ILE A 234 -0.80 -14.78 -11.41
C ILE A 234 -0.03 -15.05 -12.70
N GLN A 235 -0.53 -14.58 -13.84
CA GLN A 235 0.13 -14.80 -15.13
C GLN A 235 1.43 -14.00 -15.22
N ASN A 236 1.42 -12.73 -14.80
CA ASN A 236 2.63 -11.91 -14.73
C ASN A 236 3.68 -12.53 -13.78
N LEU A 237 3.23 -13.05 -12.64
CA LEU A 237 4.13 -13.76 -11.71
C LEU A 237 4.68 -15.05 -12.30
N LEU A 238 3.87 -15.81 -13.02
CA LEU A 238 4.28 -17.08 -13.61
C LEU A 238 5.29 -16.87 -14.74
N ILE A 239 5.10 -15.84 -15.56
CA ILE A 239 6.11 -15.39 -16.53
C ILE A 239 7.40 -15.00 -15.83
N ALA A 240 7.33 -14.20 -14.76
CA ALA A 240 8.52 -13.80 -14.01
C ALA A 240 9.25 -15.01 -13.39
N TYR A 241 8.51 -15.98 -12.86
CA TYR A 241 9.04 -17.24 -12.35
C TYR A 241 9.75 -18.05 -13.43
N ASN A 242 9.10 -18.21 -14.60
CA ASN A 242 9.65 -18.97 -15.71
C ASN A 242 10.89 -18.31 -16.32
N LEU A 243 10.94 -16.97 -16.35
CA LEU A 243 12.16 -16.24 -16.73
C LEU A 243 13.32 -16.51 -15.77
N VAL A 244 13.07 -16.54 -14.46
CA VAL A 244 14.13 -16.79 -13.46
C VAL A 244 14.58 -18.26 -13.46
N LYS A 245 13.62 -19.19 -13.52
CA LYS A 245 13.89 -20.63 -13.36
C LYS A 245 14.27 -21.32 -14.66
N HIS A 246 13.51 -21.06 -15.72
CA HIS A 246 13.61 -21.75 -17.01
C HIS A 246 14.25 -20.87 -18.10
N ARG A 247 14.47 -19.57 -17.85
CA ARG A 247 14.94 -18.58 -18.84
C ARG A 247 14.01 -18.43 -20.04
N THR A 248 12.72 -18.75 -19.85
CA THR A 248 11.70 -18.69 -20.90
C THR A 248 10.59 -17.74 -20.51
N PHE A 249 10.21 -16.85 -21.42
CA PHE A 249 9.05 -15.98 -21.25
C PHE A 249 7.77 -16.79 -21.53
N SER A 250 7.09 -17.24 -20.47
CA SER A 250 5.91 -18.10 -20.60
C SER A 250 4.97 -17.99 -19.42
N HIS A 251 3.66 -17.96 -19.67
CA HIS A 251 2.64 -18.01 -18.62
C HIS A 251 2.18 -19.45 -18.31
N ILE A 252 2.83 -20.47 -18.88
CA ILE A 252 2.45 -21.88 -18.71
C ILE A 252 3.28 -22.50 -17.58
N GLY A 253 2.61 -23.20 -16.66
CA GLY A 253 3.25 -23.93 -15.57
C GLY A 253 3.63 -25.36 -15.99
N ALA A 254 4.77 -25.52 -16.66
CA ALA A 254 5.32 -26.81 -17.06
C ALA A 254 6.80 -26.93 -16.64
N SER A 255 7.36 -28.15 -16.64
CA SER A 255 8.78 -28.38 -16.38
C SER A 255 9.68 -27.78 -17.46
N ASP A 256 9.18 -27.72 -18.69
CA ASP A 256 9.79 -27.06 -19.84
C ASP A 256 8.73 -26.18 -20.53
N PRO A 257 8.53 -24.94 -20.04
CA PRO A 257 7.43 -24.10 -20.52
C PRO A 257 7.73 -23.54 -21.91
N PRO A 258 6.85 -23.69 -22.92
CA PRO A 258 7.07 -23.12 -24.24
C PRO A 258 6.95 -21.59 -24.18
N PRO A 259 7.68 -20.85 -25.03
CA PRO A 259 7.59 -19.39 -25.08
C PRO A 259 6.19 -18.91 -25.49
N THR A 260 5.76 -17.76 -24.97
CA THR A 260 4.43 -17.18 -25.26
C THR A 260 4.51 -15.66 -25.42
N ASP A 261 3.58 -15.05 -26.13
CA ASP A 261 3.40 -13.59 -26.27
C ASP A 261 2.14 -13.06 -25.57
N PHE A 262 1.57 -13.85 -24.64
CA PHE A 262 0.26 -13.61 -24.04
C PHE A 262 0.14 -12.30 -23.22
N ARG A 263 1.26 -11.71 -22.78
CA ARG A 263 1.29 -10.50 -21.96
C ARG A 263 2.39 -9.55 -22.41
N GLU A 264 2.22 -8.28 -22.07
CA GLU A 264 3.24 -7.26 -22.27
C GLU A 264 4.54 -7.66 -21.53
N PRO A 265 5.71 -7.57 -22.19
CA PRO A 265 6.92 -8.19 -21.66
C PRO A 265 7.51 -7.44 -20.46
N LEU A 266 7.36 -6.11 -20.44
CA LEU A 266 8.12 -5.27 -19.52
C LEU A 266 7.74 -5.49 -18.03
N PRO A 267 6.45 -5.49 -17.63
CA PRO A 267 6.09 -5.72 -16.22
C PRO A 267 6.65 -7.04 -15.64
N PRO A 268 6.41 -8.22 -16.25
CA PRO A 268 6.95 -9.48 -15.70
C PRO A 268 8.47 -9.57 -15.81
N MET A 269 9.12 -8.94 -16.82
CA MET A 269 10.59 -8.88 -16.88
C MET A 269 11.20 -8.08 -15.73
N VAL A 270 10.58 -6.96 -15.34
CA VAL A 270 11.04 -6.18 -14.17
C VAL A 270 10.85 -6.98 -12.88
N THR A 271 9.73 -7.70 -12.73
CA THR A 271 9.54 -8.62 -11.61
C THR A 271 10.57 -9.76 -11.62
N ALA A 272 10.89 -10.33 -12.78
CA ALA A 272 11.92 -11.36 -12.91
C ALA A 272 13.30 -10.84 -12.51
N LEU A 273 13.67 -9.64 -12.97
CA LEU A 273 14.92 -8.98 -12.60
C LEU A 273 14.99 -8.72 -11.09
N HIS A 274 13.88 -8.27 -10.49
CA HIS A 274 13.79 -8.11 -9.04
C HIS A 274 14.04 -9.41 -8.29
N LEU A 275 13.36 -10.48 -8.69
CA LEU A 275 13.55 -11.80 -8.08
C LEU A 275 14.98 -12.30 -8.23
N HIS A 276 15.58 -12.12 -9.40
CA HIS A 276 16.96 -12.51 -9.66
C HIS A 276 17.97 -11.76 -8.77
N LEU A 277 17.78 -10.44 -8.58
CA LEU A 277 18.73 -9.60 -7.85
C LEU A 277 18.54 -9.62 -6.33
N PHE A 278 17.30 -9.68 -5.85
CA PHE A 278 16.97 -9.45 -4.45
C PHE A 278 16.32 -10.65 -3.75
N VAL A 279 15.91 -11.67 -4.50
CA VAL A 279 15.28 -12.89 -3.96
C VAL A 279 15.93 -14.13 -4.61
N PRO A 280 17.25 -14.34 -4.45
CA PRO A 280 17.99 -15.38 -5.20
C PRO A 280 17.40 -16.78 -5.01
N GLN A 281 16.87 -17.07 -3.81
CA GLN A 281 16.19 -18.32 -3.48
C GLN A 281 14.90 -18.59 -4.29
N ALA A 282 14.34 -17.59 -4.97
CA ALA A 282 13.11 -17.75 -5.76
C ALA A 282 13.23 -18.82 -6.85
N LYS A 283 14.44 -19.05 -7.40
CA LYS A 283 14.70 -20.04 -8.44
C LYS A 283 14.43 -21.48 -7.96
N ASP A 284 14.76 -21.76 -6.71
CA ASP A 284 14.71 -23.11 -6.15
C ASP A 284 13.39 -23.39 -5.42
N GLN A 285 12.55 -22.38 -5.27
CA GLN A 285 11.26 -22.49 -4.59
C GLN A 285 10.14 -22.88 -5.58
N PRO A 286 9.13 -23.62 -5.11
CA PRO A 286 7.95 -23.88 -5.91
C PRO A 286 7.16 -22.58 -6.13
N PHE A 287 6.48 -22.45 -7.28
CA PHE A 287 5.67 -21.27 -7.63
C PHE A 287 4.69 -20.85 -6.51
N GLY A 288 4.13 -21.83 -5.78
CA GLY A 288 3.25 -21.58 -4.64
C GLY A 288 3.84 -20.67 -3.56
N GLN A 289 5.16 -20.74 -3.31
CA GLN A 289 5.83 -19.90 -2.30
C GLN A 289 5.89 -18.42 -2.71
N LEU A 290 5.95 -18.15 -4.01
CA LEU A 290 5.95 -16.80 -4.59
C LEU A 290 4.51 -16.25 -4.70
N ARG A 291 3.54 -17.12 -4.96
CA ARG A 291 2.14 -16.73 -5.14
C ARG A 291 1.42 -16.49 -3.81
N ALA A 292 1.57 -17.38 -2.84
CA ALA A 292 0.79 -17.39 -1.60
C ALA A 292 1.61 -17.80 -0.36
N GLY A 293 2.93 -17.95 -0.48
CA GLY A 293 3.81 -18.33 0.61
C GLY A 293 4.64 -17.19 1.18
N THR A 294 5.77 -17.54 1.78
CA THR A 294 6.61 -16.60 2.53
C THR A 294 7.33 -15.56 1.66
N LEU A 295 7.45 -15.82 0.35
CA LEU A 295 8.11 -14.95 -0.63
C LEU A 295 7.16 -13.99 -1.34
N THR A 296 5.85 -14.11 -1.09
CA THR A 296 4.82 -13.33 -1.79
C THR A 296 4.99 -11.82 -1.61
N ARG A 297 5.38 -11.38 -0.40
CA ARG A 297 5.62 -9.96 -0.15
C ARG A 297 6.79 -9.44 -0.97
N GLN A 298 7.88 -10.21 -1.04
CA GLN A 298 9.11 -9.85 -1.74
C GLN A 298 8.83 -9.68 -3.24
N VAL A 299 8.07 -10.58 -3.84
CA VAL A 299 7.58 -10.44 -5.22
C VAL A 299 6.89 -9.08 -5.44
N LYS A 300 5.95 -8.72 -4.55
CA LYS A 300 5.16 -7.48 -4.65
C LYS A 300 5.99 -6.22 -4.45
N LEU A 301 7.14 -6.29 -3.77
CA LEU A 301 8.05 -5.14 -3.66
C LEU A 301 8.59 -4.66 -5.01
N SER A 302 8.54 -5.51 -6.06
CA SER A 302 8.86 -5.07 -7.43
C SER A 302 7.96 -3.93 -7.93
N ASN A 303 6.74 -3.78 -7.40
CA ASN A 303 5.86 -2.66 -7.72
C ASN A 303 6.40 -1.30 -7.29
N LEU A 304 7.31 -1.27 -6.31
CA LEU A 304 7.89 -0.03 -5.80
C LEU A 304 8.79 0.68 -6.81
N TYR A 305 9.37 -0.04 -7.78
CA TYR A 305 10.09 0.61 -8.89
C TYR A 305 9.16 1.48 -9.72
N TRP A 306 7.92 1.02 -9.94
CA TRP A 306 6.90 1.72 -10.70
C TRP A 306 6.30 2.89 -9.92
N VAL A 307 6.13 2.74 -8.60
CA VAL A 307 5.79 3.87 -7.71
C VAL A 307 6.83 4.97 -7.82
N PHE A 308 8.11 4.63 -7.66
CA PHE A 308 9.20 5.62 -7.76
C PHE A 308 9.22 6.29 -9.13
N ALA A 309 9.17 5.50 -10.21
CA ALA A 309 9.19 5.98 -11.59
C ALA A 309 7.99 6.89 -11.89
N GLY A 310 6.79 6.52 -11.44
CA GLY A 310 5.58 7.28 -11.62
C GLY A 310 5.60 8.62 -10.88
N LEU A 311 6.03 8.63 -9.61
CA LEU A 311 6.19 9.87 -8.83
C LEU A 311 7.26 10.80 -9.42
N MET A 312 8.37 10.22 -9.89
CA MET A 312 9.40 10.97 -10.62
C MET A 312 8.81 11.60 -11.89
N GLY A 313 8.06 10.83 -12.68
CA GLY A 313 7.35 11.30 -13.86
C GLY A 313 6.39 12.45 -13.53
N THR A 314 5.57 12.29 -12.47
CA THR A 314 4.63 13.33 -12.03
C THR A 314 5.37 14.62 -11.68
N TRP A 315 6.44 14.54 -10.89
CA TRP A 315 7.24 15.70 -10.53
C TRP A 315 7.79 16.42 -11.76
N LEU A 316 8.44 15.66 -12.64
CA LEU A 316 9.09 16.20 -13.84
C LEU A 316 8.08 16.83 -14.80
N LEU A 317 6.93 16.18 -15.00
CA LEU A 317 5.83 16.68 -15.82
C LEU A 317 5.26 17.99 -15.26
N THR A 318 4.87 18.01 -13.98
CA THR A 318 4.28 19.20 -13.35
C THR A 318 5.26 20.37 -13.33
N ARG A 319 6.55 20.11 -13.06
CA ARG A 319 7.59 21.14 -13.12
C ARG A 319 7.65 21.79 -14.50
N ARG A 320 7.55 20.98 -15.56
CA ARG A 320 7.62 21.46 -16.94
C ARG A 320 6.37 22.22 -17.36
N LEU A 321 5.19 21.79 -16.91
CA LEU A 321 3.92 22.46 -17.21
C LEU A 321 3.76 23.79 -16.49
N THR A 322 4.19 23.88 -15.23
CA THR A 322 3.93 25.04 -14.38
C THR A 322 5.09 26.02 -14.30
N GLY A 323 6.30 25.61 -14.71
CA GLY A 323 7.54 26.34 -14.44
C GLY A 323 7.94 26.37 -12.95
N SER A 324 7.12 25.82 -12.05
CA SER A 324 7.40 25.75 -10.62
C SER A 324 8.42 24.63 -10.35
N TYR A 325 9.47 24.97 -9.62
CA TYR A 325 10.53 24.00 -9.30
C TYR A 325 10.22 23.10 -8.11
N PHE A 326 9.30 23.52 -7.23
CA PHE A 326 9.11 22.86 -5.94
C PHE A 326 7.64 22.68 -5.55
N VAL A 327 6.90 23.77 -5.32
CA VAL A 327 5.57 23.70 -4.69
C VAL A 327 4.59 22.90 -5.55
N ALA A 328 4.43 23.24 -6.82
CA ALA A 328 3.47 22.55 -7.67
C ALA A 328 3.85 21.06 -7.91
N PRO A 329 5.11 20.72 -8.25
CA PRO A 329 5.53 19.31 -8.35
C PRO A 329 5.36 18.50 -7.07
N LEU A 330 5.67 19.09 -5.91
CA LEU A 330 5.51 18.42 -4.62
C LEU A 330 4.04 18.12 -4.32
N VAL A 331 3.16 19.11 -4.50
CA VAL A 331 1.71 18.93 -4.30
C VAL A 331 1.16 17.89 -5.27
N ALA A 332 1.52 17.96 -6.56
CA ALA A 332 1.08 16.99 -7.55
C ALA A 332 1.56 15.57 -7.23
N SER A 333 2.83 15.41 -6.83
CA SER A 333 3.39 14.11 -6.46
C SER A 333 2.74 13.56 -5.19
N ALA A 334 2.46 14.40 -4.19
CA ALA A 334 1.77 14.00 -2.97
C ALA A 334 0.33 13.57 -3.23
N LEU A 335 -0.39 14.27 -4.12
CA LEU A 335 -1.74 13.88 -4.53
C LEU A 335 -1.74 12.59 -5.35
N ALA A 336 -0.85 12.46 -6.34
CA ALA A 336 -0.70 11.24 -7.12
C ALA A 336 -0.33 10.04 -6.24
N TYR A 337 0.53 10.28 -5.24
CA TYR A 337 0.85 9.31 -4.20
C TYR A 337 -0.41 8.88 -3.43
N ALA A 338 -1.09 9.82 -2.77
CA ALA A 338 -2.21 9.52 -1.89
C ALA A 338 -3.40 8.87 -2.62
N LEU A 339 -3.65 9.27 -3.87
CA LEU A 339 -4.84 8.86 -4.63
C LEU A 339 -4.62 7.62 -5.49
N PHE A 340 -3.38 7.33 -5.92
CA PHE A 340 -3.11 6.26 -6.88
C PHE A 340 -1.90 5.39 -6.48
N TYR A 341 -0.70 5.98 -6.38
CA TYR A 341 0.51 5.17 -6.18
C TYR A 341 0.64 4.53 -4.79
N HIS A 342 -0.14 4.99 -3.80
CA HIS A 342 -0.24 4.38 -2.47
C HIS A 342 -1.45 3.46 -2.31
N ALA A 343 -2.30 3.34 -3.33
CA ALA A 343 -3.55 2.61 -3.19
C ALA A 343 -3.27 1.08 -3.11
N PRO A 344 -3.76 0.39 -2.05
CA PRO A 344 -3.47 -1.02 -1.83
C PRO A 344 -3.79 -1.94 -3.00
N PRO A 345 -4.91 -1.77 -3.74
CA PRO A 345 -5.24 -2.63 -4.88
C PRO A 345 -4.19 -2.59 -6.00
N GLN A 346 -3.47 -1.48 -6.17
CA GLN A 346 -2.43 -1.31 -7.18
C GLN A 346 -1.08 -1.81 -6.67
N LEU A 347 -0.77 -1.56 -5.39
CA LEU A 347 0.50 -1.98 -4.79
C LEU A 347 0.59 -3.49 -4.58
N ASN A 348 -0.51 -4.12 -4.21
CA ASN A 348 -0.54 -5.50 -3.76
C ASN A 348 -0.98 -6.49 -4.85
N THR A 349 -1.24 -6.00 -6.06
CA THR A 349 -1.50 -6.84 -7.24
C THR A 349 -0.33 -6.73 -8.20
N LEU A 350 -0.05 -7.81 -8.93
CA LEU A 350 0.89 -7.75 -10.06
C LEU A 350 0.14 -7.46 -11.37
N TYR A 351 -0.89 -6.62 -11.32
CA TYR A 351 -1.56 -6.14 -12.52
C TYR A 351 -0.71 -5.06 -13.20
N THR A 352 -1.13 -4.59 -14.38
CA THR A 352 -0.33 -3.72 -15.26
C THR A 352 -0.67 -2.23 -15.15
N GLU A 353 -1.69 -1.83 -14.39
CA GLU A 353 -2.18 -0.45 -14.31
C GLU A 353 -1.16 0.49 -13.66
N LEU A 354 -0.44 0.02 -12.64
CA LEU A 354 0.57 0.80 -11.93
C LEU A 354 1.74 1.15 -12.86
N GLN A 355 2.22 0.15 -13.61
CA GLN A 355 3.30 0.23 -14.58
C GLN A 355 2.88 1.12 -15.75
N THR A 356 1.66 0.92 -16.25
CA THR A 356 1.08 1.72 -17.33
C THR A 356 0.99 3.19 -16.93
N ALA A 357 0.48 3.50 -15.74
CA ALA A 357 0.41 4.88 -15.24
C ALA A 357 1.79 5.54 -15.12
N ALA A 358 2.78 4.81 -14.59
CA ALA A 358 4.15 5.30 -14.48
C ALA A 358 4.77 5.61 -15.85
N LEU A 359 4.66 4.67 -16.79
CA LEU A 359 5.18 4.81 -18.15
C LEU A 359 4.47 5.93 -18.90
N LEU A 360 3.13 6.00 -18.88
CA LEU A 360 2.37 7.08 -19.52
C LEU A 360 2.77 8.45 -18.97
N THR A 361 3.01 8.57 -17.67
CA THR A 361 3.44 9.83 -17.06
C THR A 361 4.85 10.23 -17.53
N LEU A 362 5.79 9.28 -17.55
CA LEU A 362 7.16 9.51 -18.01
C LEU A 362 7.22 9.82 -19.51
N THR A 363 6.48 9.08 -20.33
CA THR A 363 6.35 9.32 -21.77
C THR A 363 5.71 10.67 -22.05
N SER A 364 4.67 11.06 -21.29
CA SER A 364 4.06 12.40 -21.41
C SER A 364 5.06 13.51 -21.10
N TRP A 365 5.87 13.34 -20.05
CA TRP A 365 6.95 14.27 -19.74
C TRP A 365 8.00 14.33 -20.86
N ALA A 366 8.47 13.17 -21.34
CA ALA A 366 9.46 13.08 -22.39
C ALA A 366 8.97 13.71 -23.69
N LEU A 367 7.71 13.48 -24.06
CA LEU A 367 7.08 14.07 -25.24
C LEU A 367 6.95 15.59 -25.11
N LEU A 368 6.46 16.10 -23.97
CA LEU A 368 6.38 17.54 -23.71
C LEU A 368 7.77 18.18 -23.81
N ARG A 369 8.79 17.51 -23.28
CA ARG A 369 10.18 17.93 -23.38
C ARG A 369 10.64 17.95 -24.85
N GLY A 370 10.32 16.91 -25.62
CA GLY A 370 10.61 16.81 -27.06
C GLY A 370 10.02 17.98 -27.85
N ILE A 371 8.74 18.29 -27.64
CA ILE A 371 8.03 19.39 -28.30
C ILE A 371 8.67 20.74 -27.98
N GLN A 372 9.02 20.99 -26.71
CA GLN A 372 9.56 22.28 -26.28
C GLN A 372 11.03 22.48 -26.66
N GLU A 373 11.85 21.42 -26.60
CA GLU A 373 13.29 21.51 -26.93
C GLU A 373 13.55 21.37 -28.43
N LYS A 374 12.60 20.78 -29.18
CA LYS A 374 12.70 20.55 -30.63
C LYS A 374 13.98 19.80 -31.03
N THR A 375 14.43 18.86 -30.19
CA THR A 375 15.60 18.03 -30.48
C THR A 375 15.21 16.57 -30.69
N TRP A 376 15.85 15.92 -31.66
CA TRP A 376 15.63 14.51 -31.96
C TRP A 376 15.90 13.62 -30.74
N ARG A 377 16.90 13.97 -29.91
CA ARG A 377 17.24 13.24 -28.69
C ARG A 377 16.08 13.21 -27.71
N SER A 378 15.39 14.34 -27.54
CA SER A 378 14.26 14.42 -26.62
C SER A 378 13.03 13.68 -27.17
N PHE A 379 12.83 13.64 -28.49
CA PHE A 379 11.81 12.78 -29.11
C PHE A 379 12.16 11.28 -29.01
N ALA A 380 13.43 10.91 -29.18
CA ALA A 380 13.90 9.53 -29.06
C ALA A 380 13.87 8.99 -27.62
N VAL A 381 13.79 9.86 -26.61
CA VAL A 381 13.53 9.45 -25.22
C VAL A 381 12.02 9.24 -24.97
N ALA A 382 11.17 9.86 -25.79
CA ALA A 382 9.73 9.76 -25.66
C ALA A 382 9.15 8.53 -26.37
N GLY A 383 9.68 8.20 -27.55
CA GLY A 383 9.44 6.92 -28.23
C GLY A 383 10.23 5.80 -27.59
#